data_AF-A0A2G2WGV3-F1
#
_entry.id   AF-A0A2G2WGV3-F1
#
_cell.length_a   1.000
_cell.length_b   1.000
_cell.length_c   1.000
_cell.angle_alpha   90.00
_cell.angle_beta   90.00
_cell.angle_gamma   90.00
#
_symmetry.space_group_name_H-M   'P 1'
#
loop_
_entity.id
_entity.type
_entity.pdbx_description
1 polymer ?
#
loop_
_entity_poly.entity_id
_entity_poly.type
_entity_poly.pdbx_seq_one_letter_code
_entity_poly.pdbx_strand_id
1 'polypeptide(L)'
;MESSKKLVAMFLVCIVVISSSMHVSMASGEINSEKFQQAFKEAAIEYKNCYNTCDKKCSDEGLGYTHCEIKCDEDCASKLLKERFQTLKN
;
A
#
# COMPACT_ATOMS: atom_id res chain seq x y z
N MET A 1 -1.53 0.52 34.08
CA MET A 1 -2.24 1.65 33.43
C MET A 1 -1.40 2.36 32.35
N GLU A 2 -0.13 2.00 32.12
CA GLU A 2 0.75 2.66 31.13
C GLU A 2 0.56 2.12 29.70
N SER A 3 0.37 0.80 29.53
CA SER A 3 0.16 0.17 28.22
C SER A 3 -1.13 0.61 27.54
N SER A 4 -2.20 0.85 28.30
CA SER A 4 -3.48 1.37 27.77
C SER A 4 -3.32 2.77 27.18
N LYS A 5 -2.44 3.60 27.75
CA LYS A 5 -2.16 4.96 27.23
C LYS A 5 -1.42 4.91 25.90
N LYS A 6 -0.51 3.95 25.73
CA LYS A 6 0.23 3.75 24.46
C LYS A 6 -0.68 3.26 23.34
N LEU A 7 -1.60 2.34 23.64
CA LEU A 7 -2.60 1.88 22.67
C LEU A 7 -3.55 3.00 22.25
N VAL A 8 -4.08 3.78 23.21
CA VAL A 8 -4.97 4.91 22.90
C VAL A 8 -4.26 5.97 22.07
N ALA A 9 -3.00 6.29 22.38
CA ALA A 9 -2.21 7.23 21.58
C ALA A 9 -1.98 6.73 20.15
N MET A 10 -1.66 5.45 19.97
CA MET A 10 -1.49 4.85 18.66
C MET A 10 -2.79 4.85 17.84
N PHE A 11 -3.93 4.49 18.46
CA PHE A 11 -5.24 4.57 17.82
C PHE A 11 -5.59 5.99 17.39
N LEU A 12 -5.34 7.01 18.22
CA LEU A 12 -5.59 8.40 17.90
C LEU A 12 -4.71 8.91 16.75
N VAL A 13 -3.43 8.50 16.71
CA VAL A 13 -2.55 8.81 15.58
C VAL A 13 -3.05 8.15 14.29
N CYS A 14 -3.46 6.87 14.34
CA CYS A 14 -4.05 6.20 13.18
C CYS A 14 -5.31 6.92 12.69
N ILE A 15 -6.20 7.33 13.60
CA ILE A 15 -7.41 8.08 13.25
C ILE A 15 -7.03 9.44 12.64
N VAL A 16 -6.10 10.20 13.22
CA VAL A 16 -5.68 11.51 12.69
C VAL A 16 -4.97 11.37 11.34
N VAL A 17 -4.16 10.34 11.14
CA VAL A 17 -3.50 10.05 9.86
C VAL A 17 -4.54 9.64 8.81
N ILE A 18 -5.50 8.78 9.16
CA ILE A 18 -6.61 8.40 8.27
C ILE A 18 -7.50 9.61 7.97
N SER A 19 -7.82 10.46 8.94
CA SER A 19 -8.63 11.66 8.75
C SER A 19 -7.92 12.78 8.00
N SER A 20 -6.59 12.87 8.08
CA SER A 20 -5.81 13.84 7.30
C SER A 20 -5.55 13.36 5.87
N SER A 21 -5.47 12.04 5.66
CA SER A 21 -5.43 11.44 4.31
C SER A 21 -6.82 11.29 3.67
N MET A 22 -7.88 11.29 4.48
CA MET A 22 -9.27 11.44 4.06
C MET A 22 -9.74 12.87 4.32
N HIS A 23 -9.31 13.81 3.47
CA HIS A 23 -10.14 14.99 3.24
C HIS A 23 -11.53 14.50 2.78
N VAL A 24 -12.46 14.43 3.74
CA VAL A 24 -13.89 14.25 3.48
C VAL A 24 -14.28 15.38 2.52
N SER A 25 -14.39 15.03 1.24
CA SER A 25 -14.88 15.91 0.20
C SER A 25 -16.37 16.13 0.41
N MET A 26 -16.72 17.01 1.35
CA MET A 26 -17.92 17.83 1.25
C MET A 26 -17.55 19.12 0.52
N ALA A 27 -17.16 18.97 -0.74
CA ALA A 27 -17.13 20.06 -1.70
C ALA A 27 -17.54 19.43 -3.03
N SER A 28 -18.73 19.78 -3.48
CA SER A 28 -19.20 19.58 -4.85
C SER A 28 -18.12 20.03 -5.84
N GLY A 29 -17.42 19.07 -6.39
CA GLY A 29 -16.35 19.27 -7.35
C GLY A 29 -15.90 17.89 -7.81
N GLU A 30 -16.02 17.64 -9.09
CA GLU A 30 -15.59 16.47 -9.82
C GLU A 30 -14.05 16.33 -9.74
N ILE A 31 -13.52 16.05 -8.54
CA ILE A 31 -12.09 15.93 -8.31
C ILE A 31 -11.68 14.52 -8.73
N ASN A 32 -11.25 14.38 -9.98
CA ASN A 32 -10.23 13.39 -10.41
C ASN A 32 -10.46 11.93 -9.98
N SER A 33 -11.69 11.49 -9.73
CA SER A 33 -12.00 10.12 -9.31
C SER A 33 -11.55 9.11 -10.36
N GLU A 34 -11.71 9.44 -11.65
CA GLU A 34 -11.26 8.62 -12.77
C GLU A 34 -9.74 8.54 -12.85
N LYS A 35 -9.02 9.67 -12.70
CA LYS A 35 -7.54 9.69 -12.74
C LYS A 35 -6.93 8.93 -11.56
N PHE A 36 -7.54 9.05 -10.38
CA PHE A 36 -7.15 8.28 -9.20
C PHE A 36 -7.48 6.79 -9.36
N GLN A 37 -8.68 6.45 -9.84
CA GLN A 37 -9.05 5.05 -10.14
C GLN A 37 -8.14 4.44 -11.19
N GLN A 38 -7.77 5.20 -12.21
CA GLN A 38 -6.86 4.75 -13.27
C GLN A 38 -5.46 4.48 -12.71
N ALA A 39 -4.90 5.41 -11.93
CA ALA A 39 -3.62 5.21 -11.25
C ALA A 39 -3.64 4.01 -10.29
N PHE A 40 -4.76 3.79 -9.59
CA PHE A 40 -4.94 2.63 -8.70
C PHE A 40 -5.02 1.31 -9.49
N LYS A 41 -5.74 1.28 -10.61
CA LYS A 41 -5.81 0.11 -11.50
C LYS A 41 -4.44 -0.23 -12.07
N GLU A 42 -3.68 0.76 -12.51
CA GLU A 42 -2.32 0.57 -13.02
C GLU A 42 -1.41 0.00 -11.93
N ALA A 43 -1.42 0.59 -10.73
CA ALA A 43 -0.66 0.07 -9.60
C ALA A 43 -1.06 -1.37 -9.21
N ALA A 44 -2.35 -1.72 -9.28
CA ALA A 44 -2.83 -3.07 -8.98
C ALA A 44 -2.37 -4.10 -10.04
N ILE A 45 -2.32 -3.73 -11.32
CA ILE A 45 -1.79 -4.58 -12.40
C ILE A 45 -0.28 -4.78 -12.21
N GLU A 46 0.47 -3.71 -11.96
CA GLU A 46 1.91 -3.76 -11.69
C GLU A 46 2.22 -4.62 -10.47
N TYR A 47 1.46 -4.45 -9.38
CA TYR A 47 1.56 -5.27 -8.17
C TYR A 47 1.35 -6.74 -8.47
N LYS A 48 0.23 -7.08 -9.13
CA LYS A 48 -0.12 -8.47 -9.45
C LYS A 48 0.95 -9.14 -10.31
N ASN A 49 1.49 -8.44 -11.29
CA ASN A 49 2.55 -8.96 -12.15
C ASN A 49 3.85 -9.20 -11.37
N CYS A 50 4.21 -8.26 -10.49
CA CYS A 50 5.34 -8.42 -9.58
C CYS A 50 5.16 -9.63 -8.67
N TYR A 51 4.02 -9.71 -7.99
CA TYR A 51 3.71 -10.76 -7.03
C TYR A 51 3.74 -12.14 -7.70
N ASN A 52 3.04 -12.32 -8.82
CA ASN A 52 3.02 -13.62 -9.53
C ASN A 52 4.42 -14.09 -9.96
N THR A 53 5.28 -13.16 -10.34
CA THR A 53 6.67 -13.46 -10.72
C THR A 53 7.49 -13.85 -9.50
N CYS A 54 7.33 -13.11 -8.41
CA CYS A 54 8.01 -13.38 -7.14
C CYS A 54 7.56 -14.71 -6.52
N ASP A 55 6.26 -14.94 -6.43
CA ASP A 55 5.65 -16.13 -5.84
C ASP A 55 6.07 -17.40 -6.58
N LYS A 56 6.08 -17.36 -7.91
CA LYS A 56 6.60 -18.46 -8.72
C LYS A 56 8.06 -18.74 -8.42
N LYS A 57 8.92 -17.71 -8.43
CA LYS A 57 10.35 -17.88 -8.15
C LYS A 57 10.59 -18.40 -6.72
N CYS A 58 9.85 -17.87 -5.75
CA CYS A 58 9.95 -18.27 -4.35
C CYS A 58 9.51 -19.74 -4.15
N SER A 59 8.44 -20.14 -4.84
CA SER A 59 7.97 -21.53 -4.87
C SER A 59 8.97 -22.45 -5.57
N ASP A 60 9.59 -22.01 -6.68
CA ASP A 60 10.63 -22.74 -7.40
C ASP A 60 11.91 -22.92 -6.54
N GLU A 61 12.16 -22.01 -5.59
CA GLU A 61 13.21 -22.12 -4.57
C GLU A 61 12.86 -23.11 -3.44
N GLY A 62 11.64 -23.67 -3.44
CA GLY A 62 11.17 -24.62 -2.43
C GLY A 62 10.77 -23.98 -1.10
N LEU A 63 10.55 -22.67 -1.09
CA LEU A 63 10.13 -21.94 0.10
C LEU A 63 8.63 -22.16 0.37
N GLY A 64 8.25 -22.11 1.65
CA GLY A 64 6.85 -22.34 2.06
C GLY A 64 5.92 -21.21 1.63
N TYR A 65 4.66 -21.54 1.37
CA TYR A 65 3.63 -20.59 0.91
C TYR A 65 3.59 -19.29 1.72
N THR A 66 3.46 -19.36 3.05
CA THR A 66 3.39 -18.16 3.91
C THR A 66 4.67 -17.34 3.87
N HIS A 67 5.82 -17.97 3.68
CA HIS A 67 7.08 -17.24 3.52
C HIS A 67 7.10 -16.46 2.20
N CYS A 68 6.65 -17.09 1.12
CA CYS A 68 6.56 -16.46 -0.19
C CYS A 68 5.54 -15.33 -0.20
N GLU A 69 4.37 -15.53 0.40
CA GLU A 69 3.32 -14.53 0.51
C GLU A 69 3.83 -13.24 1.16
N ILE A 70 4.38 -13.35 2.38
CA ILE A 70 4.87 -12.18 3.13
C ILE A 70 6.02 -11.49 2.39
N LYS A 71 7.00 -12.28 1.91
CA LYS A 71 8.18 -11.73 1.22
C LYS A 71 7.78 -11.02 -0.07
N CYS A 72 6.94 -11.64 -0.88
CA CYS A 72 6.55 -11.08 -2.17
C CYS A 72 5.64 -9.86 -2.01
N ASP A 73 4.77 -9.83 -0.99
CA ASP A 73 4.00 -8.63 -0.65
C ASP A 73 4.93 -7.46 -0.28
N GLU A 74 5.89 -7.67 0.62
CA GLU A 74 6.83 -6.64 1.06
C GLU A 74 7.72 -6.12 -0.08
N ASP A 75 8.31 -7.02 -0.87
CA ASP A 75 9.21 -6.67 -1.97
C ASP A 75 8.46 -5.89 -3.07
N CYS A 76 7.27 -6.35 -3.46
CA CYS A 76 6.49 -5.72 -4.52
C CYS A 76 5.86 -4.39 -4.09
N ALA A 77 5.38 -4.28 -2.85
CA ALA A 77 4.90 -3.01 -2.32
C ALA A 77 6.04 -1.98 -2.24
N SER A 78 7.22 -2.38 -1.74
CA SER A 78 8.39 -1.51 -1.65
C SER A 78 8.85 -1.02 -3.03
N LYS A 79 8.84 -1.91 -4.03
CA LYS A 79 9.17 -1.55 -5.42
C LYS A 79 8.21 -0.51 -5.99
N LEU A 80 6.90 -0.75 -5.87
CA LEU A 80 5.88 0.20 -6.36
C LEU A 80 6.00 1.55 -5.68
N LEU A 81 6.13 1.58 -4.35
CA LEU A 81 6.28 2.83 -3.62
C LEU A 81 7.52 3.59 -4.09
N LYS A 82 8.66 2.90 -4.25
CA LYS A 82 9.90 3.51 -4.72
C LYS A 82 9.75 4.13 -6.11
N GLU A 83 9.14 3.41 -7.05
CA GLU A 83 8.91 3.91 -8.42
C GLU A 83 7.99 5.14 -8.44
N ARG A 84 6.94 5.15 -7.60
CA ARG A 84 6.03 6.29 -7.47
C ARG A 84 6.67 7.48 -6.76
N PHE A 85 7.44 7.27 -5.71
CA PHE A 85 8.20 8.34 -5.04
C PHE A 85 9.26 8.96 -5.96
N GLN A 86 9.90 8.16 -6.81
CA GLN A 86 10.84 8.68 -7.82
C GLN A 86 10.13 9.54 -8.87
N THR A 87 8.93 9.14 -9.30
CA THR A 87 8.12 9.90 -10.25
C THR A 87 7.68 11.25 -9.69
N LEU A 88 7.50 11.37 -8.36
CA LEU A 88 7.12 12.63 -7.70
C LEU A 88 8.31 13.57 -7.44
N LYS A 89 9.55 13.06 -7.49
CA LYS A 89 10.77 13.85 -7.24
C LYS A 89 11.29 14.56 -8.50
N ASN A 90 10.91 14.07 -9.67
CA ASN A 90 11.22 14.69 -10.97
C ASN A 90 10.12 15.64 -11.42
#